data_AF-A0A4R9JL73-F1
#
_entry.id   AF-A0A4R9JL73-F1
#
_cell.length_a   1.000
_cell.length_b   1.000
_cell.length_c   1.000
_cell.angle_alpha   90.00
_cell.angle_beta   90.00
_cell.angle_gamma   90.00
#
_symmetry.space_group_name_H-M   'P 1'
#
loop_
_entity.id
_entity.type
_entity.pdbx_description
1 polymer ?
#
loop_
_entity_poly.entity_id
_entity_poly.type
_entity_poly.pdbx_seq_one_letter_code
_entity_poly.pdbx_strand_id
1 'polypeptide(L)'
;MKNEIFQLFLKEQKLYKILSGIAKYVSICFLIIYLYLLFSSRYTASPLIVVINYLAILTSFSGIITFKYFEIPSLLLAVFTEGKSAEFFQLGVGERQVIWRKAGREDILPPDPEIEFIISSLHLYDRYPWQRIGKIYSIGYLVVILTSVFYLTSVYLENGFQN
;
A
#
# COMPACT_ATOMS: atom_id res chain seq x y z
N MET A 1 -23.67 -14.31 6.33
CA MET A 1 -22.42 -15.02 5.99
C MET A 1 -21.93 -14.82 4.56
N LYS A 2 -22.52 -15.37 3.47
CA LYS A 2 -21.92 -15.27 2.10
C LYS A 2 -21.57 -13.84 1.65
N ASN A 3 -22.44 -12.87 1.93
CA ASN A 3 -22.16 -11.47 1.61
C ASN A 3 -21.08 -10.83 2.50
N GLU A 4 -20.87 -11.30 3.74
CA GLU A 4 -19.95 -10.63 4.67
C GLU A 4 -18.48 -10.80 4.27
N ILE A 5 -18.10 -12.01 3.84
CA ILE A 5 -16.75 -12.32 3.36
C ILE A 5 -16.42 -11.49 2.12
N PHE A 6 -17.33 -11.45 1.14
CA PHE A 6 -17.14 -10.63 -0.05
C PHE A 6 -17.12 -9.12 0.26
N GLN A 7 -17.92 -8.66 1.23
CA GLN A 7 -17.88 -7.28 1.69
C GLN A 7 -16.56 -6.91 2.39
N LEU A 8 -15.94 -7.85 3.12
CA LEU A 8 -14.60 -7.65 3.69
C LEU A 8 -13.57 -7.45 2.58
N PHE A 9 -13.63 -8.26 1.52
CA PHE A 9 -12.80 -8.06 0.33
C PHE A 9 -13.03 -6.69 -0.33
N LEU A 10 -14.28 -6.26 -0.50
CA LEU A 10 -14.57 -4.94 -1.06
C LEU A 10 -14.04 -3.80 -0.17
N LYS A 11 -14.09 -3.96 1.16
CA LYS A 11 -13.50 -3.01 2.11
C LYS A 11 -11.98 -2.94 1.97
N GLU A 12 -11.31 -4.09 1.84
CA GLU A 12 -9.86 -4.16 1.58
C GLU A 12 -9.49 -3.41 0.30
N GLN A 13 -10.21 -3.65 -0.80
CA GLN A 13 -9.99 -2.97 -2.08
C GLN A 13 -10.23 -1.45 -1.98
N LYS A 14 -11.25 -1.03 -1.23
CA LYS A 14 -11.52 0.39 -0.97
C LYS A 14 -10.39 1.02 -0.15
N LEU A 15 -9.90 0.33 0.88
CA LEU A 15 -8.79 0.80 1.71
C LEU A 15 -7.52 0.97 0.86
N TYR A 16 -7.17 -0.01 0.02
CA TYR A 16 -6.04 0.10 -0.89
C TYR A 16 -6.15 1.35 -1.79
N LYS A 17 -7.32 1.58 -2.40
CA LYS A 17 -7.55 2.75 -3.25
C LYS A 17 -7.39 4.07 -2.49
N ILE A 18 -7.88 4.13 -1.25
CA ILE A 18 -7.74 5.30 -0.38
C ILE A 18 -6.26 5.54 -0.04
N LEU A 19 -5.55 4.50 0.43
CA LEU A 19 -4.13 4.61 0.80
C LEU A 19 -3.26 5.01 -0.38
N SER A 20 -3.49 4.42 -1.56
CA SER A 20 -2.80 4.79 -2.79
C SER A 20 -3.08 6.26 -3.18
N GLY A 21 -4.33 6.71 -3.05
CA GLY A 21 -4.70 8.11 -3.25
C GLY A 21 -3.97 9.05 -2.30
N ILE A 22 -3.97 8.73 -0.99
CA ILE A 22 -3.27 9.52 0.03
C ILE A 22 -1.77 9.59 -0.28
N ALA A 23 -1.13 8.46 -0.57
CA ALA A 23 0.31 8.42 -0.90
C ALA A 23 0.64 9.30 -2.12
N LYS A 24 -0.23 9.30 -3.13
CA LYS A 24 -0.09 10.20 -4.30
C LYS A 24 -0.21 11.67 -3.90
N TYR A 25 -1.18 12.05 -3.09
CA TYR A 25 -1.33 13.43 -2.62
C TYR A 25 -0.15 13.90 -1.75
N VAL A 26 0.34 13.04 -0.85
CA VAL A 26 1.54 13.32 -0.03
C VAL A 26 2.76 13.53 -0.94
N SER A 27 2.95 12.67 -1.94
CA SER A 27 4.06 12.80 -2.91
C SER A 27 3.99 14.13 -3.68
N ILE A 28 2.79 14.52 -4.15
CA ILE A 28 2.58 15.80 -4.85
C ILE A 28 2.85 16.98 -3.90
N CYS A 29 2.40 16.90 -2.65
CA CYS A 29 2.63 17.95 -1.66
C CYS A 29 4.14 18.15 -1.41
N PHE A 30 4.89 17.07 -1.18
CA PHE A 30 6.34 17.16 -1.03
C PHE A 30 7.03 17.69 -2.29
N LEU A 31 6.56 17.33 -3.49
CA LEU A 31 7.08 17.89 -4.73
C LEU A 31 6.87 19.40 -4.82
N ILE A 32 5.68 19.90 -4.47
CA ILE A 32 5.39 21.34 -4.47
C ILE A 32 6.29 22.07 -3.48
N ILE A 33 6.42 21.55 -2.25
CA ILE A 33 7.29 22.15 -1.21
C ILE A 33 8.75 22.14 -1.68
N TYR A 34 9.21 21.03 -2.27
CA TYR A 34 10.56 20.92 -2.82
C TYR A 34 10.82 21.98 -3.90
N LEU A 35 9.91 22.13 -4.88
CA LEU A 35 10.02 23.13 -5.93
C LEU A 35 10.02 24.55 -5.35
N TYR A 36 9.16 24.84 -4.38
CA TYR A 36 9.15 26.14 -3.70
C TYR A 36 10.50 26.48 -3.05
N LEU A 37 11.10 25.52 -2.33
CA LEU A 37 12.41 25.74 -1.71
C LEU A 37 13.54 25.86 -2.74
N LEU A 38 13.50 25.07 -3.81
CA LEU A 38 14.52 25.08 -4.86
C LEU A 38 14.59 26.43 -5.60
N PHE A 39 13.42 27.03 -5.88
CA PHE A 39 13.34 28.33 -6.56
C PHE A 39 13.34 29.53 -5.60
N SER A 40 13.30 29.30 -4.29
CA SER A 40 13.60 30.34 -3.31
C SER A 40 15.11 30.50 -3.20
N SER A 41 15.63 31.66 -3.64
CA SER A 41 17.08 31.96 -3.67
C SER A 41 17.78 31.88 -2.31
N ARG A 42 17.02 31.81 -1.20
CA ARG A 42 17.54 31.68 0.16
C ARG A 42 17.77 30.24 0.61
N TYR A 43 17.20 29.24 -0.07
CA TYR A 43 17.13 27.87 0.48
C TYR A 43 17.88 26.81 -0.31
N THR A 44 18.55 27.17 -1.41
CA THR A 44 19.20 26.23 -2.32
C THR A 44 20.32 25.38 -1.68
N ALA A 45 20.83 25.77 -0.51
CA ALA A 45 21.78 25.02 0.32
C ALA A 45 21.23 24.61 1.71
N SER A 46 19.93 24.76 1.95
CA SER A 46 19.32 24.48 3.26
C SER A 46 19.23 22.97 3.53
N PRO A 47 19.60 22.49 4.73
CA PRO A 47 19.36 21.11 5.18
C PRO A 47 17.91 20.65 5.01
N LEU A 48 16.95 21.58 4.99
CA LEU A 48 15.53 21.29 4.79
C LEU A 48 15.22 20.68 3.41
N ILE A 49 15.91 21.12 2.35
CA ILE A 49 15.75 20.55 1.01
C ILE A 49 16.16 19.07 1.02
N VAL A 50 17.24 18.74 1.72
CA VAL A 50 17.74 17.37 1.86
C VAL A 50 16.72 16.51 2.61
N VAL A 51 16.17 16.99 3.72
CA VAL A 51 15.13 16.29 4.49
C VAL A 51 13.88 16.03 3.64
N ILE A 52 13.40 17.01 2.87
CA ILE A 52 12.22 16.86 2.01
C ILE A 52 12.48 15.84 0.89
N ASN A 53 13.68 15.83 0.31
CA ASN A 53 14.04 14.86 -0.71
C ASN A 53 14.07 13.43 -0.14
N TYR A 54 14.64 13.23 1.05
CA TYR A 54 14.59 11.93 1.73
C TYR A 54 13.16 11.49 2.05
N LEU A 55 12.27 12.40 2.46
CA LEU A 55 10.86 12.09 2.69
C LEU A 55 10.13 11.71 1.40
N ALA A 56 10.43 12.36 0.28
CA ALA A 56 9.88 12.01 -1.04
C ALA A 56 10.34 10.61 -1.50
N ILE A 57 11.63 10.29 -1.31
CA ILE A 57 12.18 8.96 -1.59
C ILE A 57 11.52 7.91 -0.70
N LEU A 58 11.41 8.16 0.60
CA LEU A 58 10.76 7.26 1.56
C LEU A 58 9.27 7.02 1.21
N THR A 59 8.56 8.08 0.81
CA THR A 59 7.17 8.01 0.34
C THR A 59 7.06 7.13 -0.92
N SER A 60 8.02 7.28 -1.84
CA SER A 60 8.08 6.48 -3.06
C SER A 60 8.32 4.99 -2.76
N PHE A 61 9.28 4.67 -1.88
CA PHE A 61 9.51 3.30 -1.41
C PHE A 61 8.29 2.73 -0.66
N SER A 62 7.62 3.55 0.14
CA SER A 62 6.37 3.18 0.82
C SER A 62 5.26 2.82 -0.16
N GLY A 63 5.17 3.53 -1.28
CA GLY A 63 4.26 3.19 -2.38
C GLY A 63 4.51 1.79 -2.94
N ILE A 64 5.78 1.42 -3.15
CA ILE A 64 6.17 0.09 -3.67
C ILE A 64 5.80 -1.01 -2.67
N ILE A 65 6.08 -0.81 -1.38
CA ILE A 65 5.78 -1.80 -0.34
C ILE A 65 4.26 -1.94 -0.14
N THR A 66 3.52 -0.83 -0.19
CA THR A 66 2.05 -0.84 -0.13
C THR A 66 1.46 -1.58 -1.33
N PHE A 67 2.00 -1.35 -2.54
CA PHE A 67 1.63 -2.09 -3.73
C PHE A 67 1.85 -3.60 -3.54
N LYS A 68 3.01 -4.00 -3.05
CA LYS A 68 3.33 -5.41 -2.78
C LYS A 68 2.44 -6.04 -1.72
N TYR A 69 2.07 -5.30 -0.68
CA TYR A 69 1.17 -5.77 0.37
C TYR A 69 -0.26 -6.05 -0.15
N PHE A 70 -0.80 -5.19 -1.00
CA PHE A 70 -2.16 -5.31 -1.54
C PHE A 70 -2.22 -6.02 -2.91
N GLU A 71 -1.09 -6.51 -3.44
CA GLU A 71 -0.99 -7.09 -4.78
C GLU A 71 -1.89 -8.33 -4.91
N ILE A 72 -1.98 -9.15 -3.86
CA ILE A 72 -2.89 -10.29 -3.79
C ILE A 72 -3.91 -10.06 -2.67
N PRO A 73 -5.21 -10.22 -2.95
CA PRO A 73 -6.25 -10.14 -1.93
C PRO A 73 -5.98 -11.08 -0.76
N SER A 74 -6.21 -10.61 0.46
CA SER A 74 -6.04 -11.40 1.69
C SER A 74 -6.73 -12.77 1.65
N LEU A 75 -7.93 -12.84 1.06
CA LEU A 75 -8.69 -14.09 0.87
C LEU A 75 -7.94 -15.13 0.03
N LEU A 76 -7.22 -14.71 -1.00
CA LEU A 76 -6.42 -15.63 -1.83
C LEU A 76 -5.12 -16.01 -1.12
N LEU A 77 -4.52 -15.10 -0.36
CA LEU A 77 -3.36 -15.42 0.47
C LEU A 77 -3.70 -16.44 1.56
N ALA A 78 -4.90 -16.39 2.13
CA ALA A 78 -5.36 -17.35 3.14
C ALA A 78 -5.42 -18.80 2.60
N VAL A 79 -5.59 -18.99 1.28
CA VAL A 79 -5.55 -20.33 0.65
C VAL A 79 -4.21 -21.03 0.89
N PHE A 80 -3.10 -20.27 0.99
CA PHE A 80 -1.78 -20.84 1.29
C PHE A 80 -1.68 -21.41 2.71
N THR A 81 -2.32 -20.77 3.70
CA THR A 81 -2.24 -21.18 5.11
C THR A 81 -3.37 -22.11 5.55
N GLU A 82 -4.57 -21.90 5.01
CA GLU A 82 -5.79 -22.58 5.44
C GLU A 82 -6.26 -23.64 4.44
N GLY A 83 -5.67 -23.70 3.23
CA GLY A 83 -6.03 -24.70 2.22
C GLY A 83 -7.54 -24.72 1.94
N LYS A 84 -8.18 -25.90 2.05
CA LYS A 84 -9.60 -26.08 1.70
C LYS A 84 -10.56 -25.37 2.66
N SER A 85 -10.11 -25.04 3.88
CA SER A 85 -10.95 -24.32 4.84
C SER A 85 -10.94 -22.80 4.63
N ALA A 86 -10.09 -22.29 3.72
CA ALA A 86 -10.02 -20.86 3.44
C ALA A 86 -11.39 -20.30 3.06
N GLU A 87 -11.70 -19.11 3.59
CA GLU A 87 -12.97 -18.40 3.34
C GLU A 87 -13.24 -18.17 1.85
N PHE A 88 -12.19 -18.14 1.02
CA PHE A 88 -12.29 -18.08 -0.43
C PHE A 88 -13.20 -19.16 -1.03
N PHE A 89 -13.15 -20.39 -0.52
CA PHE A 89 -13.96 -21.51 -1.02
C PHE A 89 -15.44 -21.43 -0.60
N GLN A 90 -15.79 -20.59 0.37
CA GLN A 90 -17.16 -20.38 0.82
C GLN A 90 -17.96 -19.43 -0.11
N LEU A 91 -17.25 -18.71 -0.98
CA LEU A 91 -17.79 -17.74 -1.93
C LEU A 91 -18.42 -18.40 -3.16
N GLY A 92 -19.37 -17.69 -3.79
CA GLY A 92 -19.95 -18.10 -5.06
C GLY A 92 -18.92 -18.07 -6.20
N VAL A 93 -19.17 -18.83 -7.27
CA VAL A 93 -18.26 -18.91 -8.44
C VAL A 93 -18.00 -17.51 -9.04
N GLY A 94 -19.04 -16.68 -9.16
CA GLY A 94 -18.88 -15.31 -9.67
C GLY A 94 -18.03 -14.40 -8.78
N GLU A 95 -18.17 -14.50 -7.46
CA GLU A 95 -17.36 -13.73 -6.50
C GLU A 95 -15.90 -14.16 -6.52
N ARG A 96 -15.65 -15.48 -6.57
CA ARG A 96 -14.31 -16.04 -6.72
C ARG A 96 -13.64 -15.57 -8.01
N GLN A 97 -14.37 -15.52 -9.12
CA GLN A 97 -13.85 -14.98 -10.38
C GLN A 97 -13.48 -13.49 -10.28
N VAL A 98 -14.27 -12.68 -9.56
CA VAL A 98 -13.96 -11.26 -9.34
C VAL A 98 -12.66 -11.10 -8.54
N ILE A 99 -12.51 -11.89 -7.48
CA ILE A 99 -11.31 -11.88 -6.64
C ILE A 99 -10.09 -12.36 -7.44
N TRP A 100 -10.24 -13.41 -8.24
CA TRP A 100 -9.21 -13.92 -9.15
C TRP A 100 -8.72 -12.85 -10.12
N ARG A 101 -9.64 -12.13 -10.76
CA ARG A 101 -9.31 -11.01 -11.65
C ARG A 101 -8.58 -9.89 -10.94
N LYS A 102 -8.91 -9.62 -9.68
CA LYS A 102 -8.22 -8.61 -8.88
C LYS A 102 -6.80 -8.99 -8.48
N ALA A 103 -6.47 -10.28 -8.48
CA ALA A 103 -5.10 -10.76 -8.35
C ALA A 103 -4.28 -10.66 -9.66
N GLY A 104 -4.80 -10.00 -10.70
CA GLY A 104 -4.11 -9.80 -11.98
C GLY A 104 -4.25 -10.98 -12.95
N ARG A 105 -5.25 -11.84 -12.75
CA ARG A 105 -5.51 -13.01 -13.60
C ARG A 105 -6.75 -12.80 -14.47
N GLU A 106 -6.57 -12.70 -15.78
CA GLU A 106 -7.68 -12.46 -16.72
C GLU A 106 -8.41 -13.74 -17.14
N ASP A 107 -7.78 -14.89 -16.91
CA ASP A 107 -8.32 -16.22 -17.19
C ASP A 107 -9.55 -16.56 -16.34
N ILE A 108 -10.32 -17.52 -16.85
CA ILE A 108 -11.49 -18.05 -16.16
C ILE A 108 -11.00 -19.02 -15.09
N LEU A 109 -11.32 -18.71 -13.84
CA LEU A 109 -11.08 -19.60 -12.72
C LEU A 109 -11.98 -20.84 -12.86
N PRO A 110 -11.44 -22.06 -12.75
CA PRO A 110 -12.25 -23.26 -12.71
C PRO A 110 -13.31 -23.18 -11.61
N PRO A 111 -14.51 -23.77 -11.78
CA PRO A 111 -15.58 -23.71 -10.79
C PRO A 111 -15.21 -24.39 -9.47
N ASP A 112 -14.34 -25.41 -9.53
CA ASP A 112 -13.73 -26.06 -8.37
C ASP A 112 -12.20 -26.08 -8.54
N PRO A 113 -11.52 -24.96 -8.23
CA PRO A 113 -10.09 -24.83 -8.45
C PRO A 113 -9.32 -25.60 -7.37
N GLU A 114 -8.34 -26.41 -7.79
CA GLU A 114 -7.43 -27.05 -6.86
C GLU A 114 -6.56 -26.02 -6.13
N ILE A 115 -6.24 -26.28 -4.87
CA ILE A 115 -5.42 -25.38 -4.04
C ILE A 115 -4.05 -25.17 -4.67
N GLU A 116 -3.43 -26.25 -5.14
CA GLU A 116 -2.10 -26.21 -5.76
C GLU A 116 -2.11 -25.35 -7.03
N PHE A 117 -3.20 -25.36 -7.79
CA PHE A 117 -3.39 -24.49 -8.93
C PHE A 117 -3.39 -23.00 -8.53
N ILE A 118 -4.09 -22.64 -7.45
CA ILE A 118 -4.12 -21.26 -6.93
C ILE A 118 -2.74 -20.85 -6.40
N ILE A 119 -2.10 -21.69 -5.59
CA ILE A 119 -0.80 -21.41 -4.97
C ILE A 119 0.29 -21.20 -6.03
N SER A 120 0.36 -22.11 -7.00
CA SER A 120 1.36 -22.06 -8.08
C SER A 120 1.10 -20.88 -9.01
N SER A 121 -0.15 -20.66 -9.42
CA SER A 121 -0.51 -19.56 -10.31
C SER A 121 -0.17 -18.19 -9.71
N LEU A 122 -0.49 -17.97 -8.44
CA LEU A 122 -0.26 -16.68 -7.80
C LEU A 122 1.10 -16.57 -7.11
N HIS A 123 1.93 -17.62 -7.15
CA HIS A 123 3.19 -17.73 -6.41
C HIS A 123 3.03 -17.30 -4.94
N LEU A 124 2.00 -17.85 -4.27
CA LEU A 124 1.61 -17.38 -2.93
C LEU A 124 2.73 -17.52 -1.89
N TYR A 125 3.65 -18.48 -2.09
CA TYR A 125 4.80 -18.70 -1.22
C TYR A 125 5.74 -17.48 -1.15
N ASP A 126 5.99 -16.81 -2.27
CA ASP A 126 6.82 -15.59 -2.33
C ASP A 126 6.09 -14.37 -1.78
N ARG A 127 4.75 -14.40 -1.84
CA ARG A 127 3.89 -13.25 -1.54
C ARG A 127 3.42 -13.22 -0.09
N TYR A 128 3.30 -14.37 0.55
CA TYR A 128 2.86 -14.48 1.94
C TYR A 128 3.68 -13.64 2.95
N PRO A 129 5.03 -13.59 2.87
CA PRO A 129 5.82 -12.76 3.78
C PRO A 129 5.49 -11.26 3.71
N TRP A 130 5.04 -10.77 2.55
CA TRP A 130 4.73 -9.36 2.34
C TRP A 130 3.56 -8.86 3.17
N GLN A 131 2.64 -9.73 3.61
CA GLN A 131 1.60 -9.35 4.57
C GLN A 131 2.21 -8.87 5.90
N ARG A 132 3.21 -9.56 6.43
CA ARG A 132 3.84 -9.15 7.70
C ARG A 132 4.71 -7.92 7.49
N ILE A 133 5.54 -7.94 6.44
CA ILE A 133 6.47 -6.85 6.12
C ILE A 133 5.70 -5.56 5.86
N GLY A 134 4.66 -5.60 5.03
CA GLY A 134 3.88 -4.41 4.68
C GLY A 134 3.16 -3.79 5.87
N LYS A 135 2.63 -4.60 6.81
CA LYS A 135 1.98 -4.08 8.01
C LYS A 135 2.97 -3.34 8.92
N ILE A 136 4.11 -3.96 9.21
CA ILE A 136 5.16 -3.36 10.07
C ILE A 136 5.71 -2.10 9.42
N TYR A 137 6.00 -2.17 8.12
CA TYR A 137 6.51 -1.04 7.37
C TYR A 137 5.52 0.13 7.34
N SER A 138 4.23 -0.14 7.12
CA SER A 138 3.19 0.90 7.08
C SER A 138 3.10 1.69 8.40
N ILE A 139 3.22 1.00 9.54
CA ILE A 139 3.23 1.63 10.86
C ILE A 139 4.47 2.52 11.01
N GLY A 140 5.66 1.99 10.71
CA GLY A 140 6.91 2.75 10.78
C GLY A 140 6.89 3.98 9.86
N TYR A 141 6.43 3.81 8.63
CA TYR A 141 6.28 4.89 7.66
C TYR A 141 5.35 6.00 8.18
N LEU A 142 4.19 5.64 8.75
CA LEU A 142 3.24 6.60 9.29
C LEU A 142 3.84 7.41 10.45
N VAL A 143 4.57 6.76 11.35
CA VAL A 143 5.29 7.46 12.46
C VAL A 143 6.32 8.43 11.90
N VAL A 144 7.14 8.00 10.94
CA VAL A 144 8.19 8.84 10.34
C VAL A 144 7.60 10.04 9.61
N ILE A 145 6.53 9.85 8.82
CA ILE A 145 5.87 10.95 8.11
C ILE A 145 5.26 11.94 9.10
N LEU A 146 4.52 11.48 10.11
CA LEU A 146 3.88 12.38 11.07
C LEU A 146 4.90 13.20 11.87
N THR A 147 5.95 12.54 12.37
CA THR A 147 7.03 13.23 13.10
C THR A 147 7.76 14.24 12.22
N SER A 148 8.00 13.89 10.95
CA SER A 148 8.67 14.79 10.01
C SER A 148 7.80 15.98 9.61
N VAL A 149 6.50 15.78 9.36
CA VAL A 149 5.55 16.86 9.09
C VAL A 149 5.41 17.78 10.30
N PHE A 150 5.34 17.22 11.51
CA PHE A 150 5.30 18.00 12.74
C PHE A 150 6.55 18.86 12.90
N TYR A 151 7.74 18.27 12.72
CA TYR A 151 9.01 18.99 12.78
C TYR A 151 9.07 20.12 11.74
N LEU A 152 8.77 19.83 10.47
CA LEU A 152 8.79 20.84 9.39
C LEU A 152 7.80 21.98 9.67
N THR A 153 6.62 21.65 10.21
CA THR A 153 5.62 22.66 10.59
C THR A 153 6.11 23.52 11.74
N SER A 154 6.75 22.94 12.75
CA SER A 154 7.32 23.68 13.89
C SER A 154 8.41 24.65 13.42
N VAL A 155 9.34 24.18 12.59
CA VAL A 155 10.41 25.02 12.02
C VAL A 155 9.85 26.16 11.17
N TYR A 156 8.79 25.88 10.40
CA TYR A 156 8.09 26.93 9.65
C TYR A 156 7.45 27.98 10.54
N LEU A 157 6.76 27.57 11.61
CA LEU A 157 6.11 28.50 12.54
C LEU A 157 7.11 29.35 13.32
N GLU A 158 8.25 28.78 13.71
CA GLU A 158 9.27 29.48 14.47
C GLU A 158 10.05 30.48 13.62
N ASN A 159 10.49 30.06 12.42
CA ASN A 159 11.47 30.82 11.66
C ASN A 159 11.00 31.18 10.24
N GLY A 160 9.80 30.77 9.80
CA GLY A 160 9.38 30.96 8.40
C GLY A 160 10.32 30.27 7.40
N PHE A 161 11.02 29.23 7.86
CA PHE A 161 12.20 28.60 7.24
C PHE A 161 13.46 29.49 7.10
N GLN A 162 13.51 30.70 7.67
CA GLN A 162 14.53 31.73 7.40
C GLN A 162 15.94 31.53 7.99
N ASN A 163 16.27 30.37 8.59
CA ASN A 163 17.63 30.08 9.10
C ASN A 163 18.44 29.23 8.13
#